data_AF-A0A7J8RZ87-F1
#
_entry.id   AF-A0A7J8RZ87-F1
#
_cell.length_a   1.000
_cell.length_b   1.000
_cell.length_c   1.000
_cell.angle_alpha   90.00
_cell.angle_beta   90.00
_cell.angle_gamma   90.00
#
_symmetry.space_group_name_H-M   'P 1'
#
loop_
_entity.id
_entity.type
_entity.pdbx_description
1 polymer ?
#
loop_
_entity_poly.entity_id
_entity_poly.type
_entity_poly.pdbx_seq_one_letter_code
_entity_poly.pdbx_strand_id
1 'polypeptide(L)'
;MVVNTVLSVMAYDYPPEKLSIYLSDDGGSDLTFYAMLEAANFSKTWLPFCKKLKVEPTSPEAYFRTASEPVNAEWLSVKKLYDEMKMRIEATTKLDRIPDYICKQHKGFREWDFVTSKRDHQTILQILIDGRDINAVDIKGDPLPTLVYLAREKRPQYHHHFKAGAMNAL
;
A
#
# COMPACT_ATOMS: atom_id res chain seq x y z
N MET A 1 7.72 7.78 3.00
CA MET A 1 6.32 7.46 2.60
C MET A 1 5.87 6.22 3.35
N VAL A 2 4.59 6.13 3.75
CA VAL A 2 4.02 4.97 4.47
C VAL A 2 4.19 3.66 3.67
N VAL A 3 4.12 3.74 2.34
CA VAL A 3 4.26 2.59 1.43
C VAL A 3 5.55 1.79 1.64
N ASN A 4 6.66 2.44 2.02
CA ASN A 4 7.92 1.75 2.25
C ASN A 4 7.85 0.81 3.47
N THR A 5 7.17 1.24 4.52
CA THR A 5 6.95 0.42 5.72
C THR A 5 6.01 -0.73 5.39
N VAL A 6 4.93 -0.48 4.65
CA VAL A 6 4.00 -1.53 4.22
C VAL A 6 4.71 -2.59 3.38
N LEU A 7 5.45 -2.17 2.35
CA LEU A 7 6.23 -3.08 1.49
C LEU A 7 7.28 -3.86 2.29
N SER A 8 7.91 -3.23 3.28
CA SER A 8 8.85 -3.88 4.18
C SER A 8 8.19 -4.98 5.02
N VAL A 9 6.99 -4.73 5.56
CA VAL A 9 6.23 -5.71 6.35
C VAL A 9 5.70 -6.84 5.45
N MET A 10 5.25 -6.51 4.24
CA MET A 10 4.81 -7.52 3.26
C MET A 10 5.94 -8.45 2.80
N ALA A 11 7.18 -7.95 2.79
CA ALA A 11 8.38 -8.72 2.42
C ALA A 11 9.01 -9.47 3.61
N TYR A 12 8.33 -9.54 4.76
CA TYR A 12 8.80 -10.29 5.92
C TYR A 12 8.94 -11.79 5.58
N ASP A 13 9.95 -12.45 6.15
CA ASP A 13 10.22 -13.87 5.90
C ASP A 13 9.21 -14.77 6.65
N TYR A 14 7.98 -14.80 6.14
CA TYR A 14 6.87 -15.58 6.67
C TYR A 14 6.00 -16.10 5.52
N PRO A 15 5.31 -17.25 5.69
CA PRO A 15 4.40 -17.76 4.68
C PRO A 15 3.33 -16.71 4.31
N PRO A 16 3.21 -16.30 3.04
CA PRO A 16 2.28 -15.25 2.61
C PRO A 16 0.83 -15.52 3.00
N GLU A 17 0.40 -16.78 2.95
CA GLU A 17 -0.95 -17.22 3.31
C GLU A 17 -1.28 -17.07 4.81
N LYS A 18 -0.25 -16.88 5.65
CA LYS A 18 -0.41 -16.63 7.09
C LYS A 18 -0.13 -15.17 7.48
N LEU A 19 0.26 -14.34 6.53
CA LEU A 19 0.57 -12.94 6.74
C LEU A 19 -0.56 -12.05 6.20
N SER A 20 -1.10 -11.21 7.07
CA SER A 20 -2.12 -10.22 6.71
C SER A 20 -1.71 -8.86 7.24
N ILE A 21 -1.70 -7.86 6.36
CA ILE A 21 -1.26 -6.50 6.64
C ILE A 21 -2.50 -5.61 6.62
N TYR A 22 -2.71 -4.89 7.72
CA TYR A 22 -3.79 -3.93 7.86
C TYR A 22 -3.21 -2.53 8.00
N LEU A 23 -3.62 -1.62 7.11
CA LEU A 23 -3.35 -0.20 7.24
C LEU A 23 -4.61 0.52 7.72
N SER A 24 -4.58 1.04 8.95
CA SER A 24 -5.60 1.97 9.44
C SER A 24 -5.21 3.41 9.10
N ASP A 25 -5.99 4.07 8.26
CA ASP A 25 -5.88 5.49 7.91
C ASP A 25 -6.91 6.32 8.69
N ASP A 26 -6.44 7.04 9.69
CA ASP A 26 -7.29 7.96 10.46
C ASP A 26 -7.65 9.22 9.63
N GLY A 27 -6.89 9.54 8.58
CA GLY A 27 -7.16 10.68 7.71
C GLY A 27 -8.25 10.43 6.67
N GLY A 28 -8.55 9.17 6.37
CA GLY A 28 -9.53 8.76 5.36
C GLY A 28 -9.25 9.39 3.99
N SER A 29 -7.98 9.52 3.60
CA SER A 29 -7.61 10.21 2.35
C SER A 29 -7.51 9.23 1.19
N ASP A 30 -8.15 9.60 0.09
CA ASP A 30 -8.05 8.93 -1.22
C ASP A 30 -6.61 8.85 -1.73
N LEU A 31 -5.77 9.86 -1.45
CA LEU A 31 -4.33 9.84 -1.75
C LEU A 31 -3.59 8.71 -1.03
N THR A 32 -3.92 8.47 0.25
CA THR A 32 -3.34 7.36 1.02
C THR A 32 -3.77 6.03 0.42
N PHE A 33 -5.05 5.91 0.06
CA PHE A 33 -5.57 4.73 -0.60
C PHE A 33 -4.91 4.48 -1.97
N TYR A 34 -4.71 5.53 -2.77
CA TYR A 34 -3.98 5.45 -4.04
C TYR A 34 -2.53 5.02 -3.84
N ALA A 35 -1.83 5.57 -2.84
CA ALA A 35 -0.47 5.14 -2.52
C ALA A 35 -0.41 3.65 -2.15
N MET A 36 -1.44 3.13 -1.50
CA MET A 36 -1.55 1.71 -1.18
C MET A 36 -1.88 0.84 -2.38
N LEU A 37 -2.68 1.33 -3.34
CA LEU A 37 -2.90 0.66 -4.62
C LEU A 37 -1.61 0.55 -5.44
N GLU A 38 -0.83 1.63 -5.50
CA GLU A 38 0.49 1.66 -6.13
C GLU A 38 1.47 0.69 -5.43
N ALA A 39 1.47 0.66 -4.11
CA ALA A 39 2.27 -0.29 -3.33
C ALA A 39 1.84 -1.74 -3.59
N ALA A 40 0.54 -2.03 -3.66
CA ALA A 40 0.03 -3.35 -3.98
C ALA A 40 0.51 -3.83 -5.35
N ASN A 41 0.49 -2.96 -6.37
CA ASN A 41 1.00 -3.29 -7.69
C ASN A 41 2.52 -3.53 -7.69
N PHE A 42 3.29 -2.67 -7.01
CA PHE A 42 4.74 -2.83 -6.92
C PHE A 42 5.16 -4.07 -6.10
N SER A 43 4.35 -4.47 -5.12
CA SER A 43 4.61 -5.65 -4.27
C SER A 43 4.81 -6.93 -5.10
N LYS A 44 4.09 -7.06 -6.22
CA LYS A 44 4.19 -8.21 -7.15
C LYS A 44 5.60 -8.43 -7.68
N THR A 45 6.39 -7.38 -7.77
CA THR A 45 7.79 -7.43 -8.23
C THR A 45 8.76 -7.35 -7.05
N TRP A 46 8.45 -6.56 -6.04
CA TRP A 46 9.32 -6.33 -4.89
C TRP A 46 9.51 -7.55 -3.99
N LEU A 47 8.42 -8.25 -3.64
CA LEU A 47 8.47 -9.41 -2.75
C LEU A 47 9.34 -10.55 -3.29
N PRO A 48 9.17 -11.02 -4.55
CA PRO A 48 10.03 -12.06 -5.10
C PRO A 48 11.47 -11.61 -5.27
N PHE A 49 11.73 -10.31 -5.46
CA PHE A 49 13.06 -9.73 -5.49
C PHE A 49 13.73 -9.76 -4.11
N CYS A 50 13.01 -9.36 -3.06
CA CYS A 50 13.48 -9.43 -1.67
C CYS A 50 13.85 -10.85 -1.27
N LYS A 51 12.98 -11.83 -1.55
CA LYS A 51 13.23 -13.25 -1.25
C LYS A 51 14.46 -13.78 -2.00
N LYS A 52 14.59 -13.45 -3.30
CA LYS A 52 15.68 -13.94 -4.15
C LYS A 52 17.04 -13.41 -3.75
N LEU A 53 17.15 -12.11 -3.47
CA LEU A 53 18.42 -11.46 -3.17
C LEU A 53 18.69 -11.31 -1.66
N LYS A 54 17.80 -11.82 -0.80
CA LYS A 54 17.85 -11.66 0.66
C LYS A 54 18.10 -10.20 1.04
N VAL A 55 17.23 -9.33 0.51
CA VAL A 55 17.36 -7.88 0.64
C VAL A 55 17.23 -7.45 2.10
N GLU A 56 18.25 -6.76 2.62
CA GLU A 56 18.22 -6.11 3.92
C GLU A 56 18.76 -4.68 3.81
N PRO A 57 18.03 -3.65 4.29
CA PRO A 57 16.67 -3.71 4.84
C PRO A 57 15.59 -3.94 3.76
N THR A 58 14.46 -4.56 4.12
CA THR A 58 13.32 -4.85 3.21
C THR A 58 12.51 -3.61 2.80
N SER A 59 12.78 -2.45 3.39
CA SER A 59 12.18 -1.17 2.98
C SER A 59 12.87 -0.66 1.71
N PRO A 60 12.14 -0.50 0.57
CA PRO A 60 12.74 -0.13 -0.71
C PRO A 60 13.59 1.15 -0.67
N GLU A 61 13.07 2.25 -0.10
CA GLU A 61 13.82 3.51 0.04
C GLU A 61 15.11 3.33 0.84
N ALA A 62 15.06 2.52 1.90
CA ALA A 62 16.20 2.30 2.77
C ALA A 62 17.27 1.47 2.04
N TYR A 63 16.85 0.39 1.37
CA TYR A 63 17.71 -0.46 0.57
C TYR A 63 18.40 0.31 -0.56
N PHE A 64 17.62 1.02 -1.39
CA PHE A 64 18.18 1.72 -2.55
C PHE A 64 19.02 2.94 -2.19
N ARG A 65 18.92 3.45 -0.96
CA ARG A 65 19.80 4.50 -0.45
C ARG A 65 21.15 3.96 0.01
N THR A 66 21.20 2.73 0.51
CA THR A 66 22.44 2.11 1.05
C THR A 66 23.14 1.19 0.05
N ALA A 67 22.45 0.72 -0.98
CA ALA A 67 23.01 -0.14 -2.00
C ALA A 67 24.12 0.60 -2.79
N SER A 68 25.33 0.05 -2.80
CA SER A 68 26.51 0.66 -3.39
C SER A 68 26.51 0.63 -4.92
N GLU A 69 26.02 -0.43 -5.56
CA GLU A 69 25.97 -0.57 -7.03
C GLU A 69 24.85 -1.52 -7.49
N PRO A 70 24.39 -1.42 -8.76
CA PRO A 70 23.43 -2.36 -9.34
C PRO A 70 24.00 -3.79 -9.37
N VAL A 71 23.37 -4.70 -8.63
CA VAL A 71 23.81 -6.10 -8.55
C VAL A 71 23.65 -6.84 -9.88
N ASN A 72 22.61 -6.51 -10.65
CA ASN A 72 22.28 -7.13 -11.94
C ASN A 72 21.22 -6.29 -12.71
N ALA A 73 20.82 -6.75 -13.90
CA ALA A 73 19.78 -6.10 -14.71
C ALA A 73 18.39 -6.11 -14.05
N GLU A 74 18.08 -7.13 -13.24
CA GLU A 74 16.85 -7.21 -12.44
C GLU A 74 16.80 -6.09 -11.40
N TRP A 75 17.89 -5.81 -10.70
CA TRP A 75 18.02 -4.71 -9.75
C TRP A 75 17.72 -3.35 -10.40
N LEU A 76 18.26 -3.09 -11.60
CA LEU A 76 18.00 -1.86 -12.34
C LEU A 76 16.52 -1.73 -12.70
N SER A 77 15.90 -2.84 -13.10
CA SER A 77 14.48 -2.89 -13.46
C SER A 77 13.59 -2.62 -12.24
N VAL A 78 13.89 -3.25 -11.10
CA VAL A 78 13.13 -3.05 -9.84
C VAL A 78 13.32 -1.63 -9.30
N LYS A 79 14.54 -1.09 -9.34
CA LYS A 79 14.80 0.30 -8.95
C LYS A 79 14.01 1.29 -9.80
N LYS A 80 13.99 1.08 -11.13
CA LYS A 80 13.21 1.91 -12.05
C LYS A 80 11.71 1.86 -11.71
N LEU A 81 11.15 0.67 -11.49
CA LEU A 81 9.74 0.51 -11.10
C LEU A 81 9.43 1.18 -9.75
N TYR A 82 10.37 1.12 -8.80
CA TYR A 82 10.25 1.81 -7.51
C TYR A 82 10.22 3.33 -7.69
N ASP A 83 11.17 3.88 -8.45
CA ASP A 83 11.26 5.32 -8.70
C ASP A 83 10.02 5.82 -9.46
N GLU A 84 9.51 5.06 -10.42
CA GLU A 84 8.26 5.35 -11.13
C GLU A 84 7.04 5.36 -10.19
N MET A 85 6.91 4.36 -9.30
CA MET A 85 5.86 4.32 -8.28
C MET A 85 5.94 5.55 -7.36
N LYS A 86 7.14 5.87 -6.86
CA LYS A 86 7.39 7.03 -6.01
C LYS A 86 7.00 8.33 -6.72
N MET A 87 7.43 8.52 -7.97
CA MET A 87 7.09 9.68 -8.78
C MET A 87 5.57 9.80 -8.99
N ARG A 88 4.86 8.70 -9.28
CA ARG A 88 3.40 8.72 -9.43
C ARG A 88 2.71 9.20 -8.15
N ILE A 89 3.08 8.65 -7.00
CA ILE A 89 2.48 9.02 -5.71
C ILE A 89 2.80 10.48 -5.38
N GLU A 90 4.05 10.91 -5.54
CA GLU A 90 4.46 12.30 -5.26
C GLU A 90 3.78 13.30 -6.20
N ALA A 91 3.64 12.99 -7.48
CA ALA A 91 2.96 13.84 -8.45
C ALA A 91 1.47 14.02 -8.09
N THR A 92 0.78 12.92 -7.78
CA THR A 92 -0.63 12.95 -7.36
C THR A 92 -0.82 13.71 -6.05
N THR A 93 0.11 13.55 -5.10
CA THR A 93 0.09 14.29 -3.82
C THR A 93 0.31 15.79 -4.03
N LYS A 94 1.23 16.18 -4.93
CA LYS A 94 1.48 17.59 -5.26
C LYS A 94 0.31 18.25 -5.98
N LEU A 95 -0.42 17.50 -6.80
CA LEU A 95 -1.60 17.97 -7.52
C LEU A 95 -2.88 17.92 -6.67
N ASP A 96 -2.84 17.29 -5.49
CA ASP A 96 -3.98 17.01 -4.62
C ASP A 96 -5.16 16.39 -5.38
N ARG A 97 -4.86 15.59 -6.41
CA ARG A 97 -5.86 15.03 -7.31
C ARG A 97 -5.36 13.74 -7.96
N ILE A 98 -6.17 12.71 -7.84
CA ILE A 98 -5.98 11.42 -8.53
C ILE A 98 -6.56 11.53 -9.95
N PRO A 99 -5.82 11.11 -10.99
CA PRO A 99 -6.35 11.07 -12.34
C PRO A 99 -7.61 10.21 -12.46
N ASP A 100 -8.65 10.74 -13.12
CA ASP A 100 -9.96 10.10 -13.22
C ASP A 100 -9.92 8.68 -13.81
N TYR A 101 -8.96 8.38 -14.69
CA TYR A 101 -8.80 7.05 -15.27
C TYR A 101 -8.41 6.00 -14.22
N ILE A 102 -7.63 6.38 -13.19
CA ILE A 102 -7.25 5.50 -12.09
C ILE A 102 -8.45 5.27 -11.17
N CYS A 103 -9.21 6.33 -10.86
CA CYS A 103 -10.43 6.23 -10.08
C CYS A 103 -11.44 5.26 -10.71
N LYS A 104 -11.54 5.23 -12.04
CA LYS A 104 -12.41 4.31 -12.79
C LYS A 104 -11.91 2.87 -12.80
N GLN A 105 -10.62 2.63 -12.63
CA GLN A 105 -10.03 1.28 -12.63
C GLN A 105 -10.28 0.53 -11.33
N HIS A 106 -10.40 1.22 -10.19
CA HIS A 106 -10.60 0.58 -8.89
C HIS A 106 -11.91 1.03 -8.23
N LYS A 107 -12.86 0.10 -8.07
CA LYS A 107 -14.20 0.39 -7.54
C LYS A 107 -14.17 1.05 -6.15
N GLY A 108 -13.14 0.75 -5.34
CA GLY A 108 -12.96 1.34 -4.01
C GLY A 108 -12.86 2.86 -3.97
N PHE A 109 -12.49 3.54 -5.07
CA PHE A 109 -12.47 5.02 -5.09
C PHE A 109 -13.87 5.63 -4.96
N ARG A 110 -14.93 4.89 -5.26
CA ARG A 110 -16.32 5.36 -5.11
C ARG A 110 -16.71 5.63 -3.66
N GLU A 111 -15.96 5.09 -2.69
CA GLU A 111 -16.19 5.37 -1.28
C GLU A 111 -16.03 6.86 -0.96
N TRP A 112 -15.14 7.56 -1.69
CA TRP A 112 -14.91 9.00 -1.54
C TRP A 112 -15.99 9.88 -2.18
N ASP A 113 -16.86 9.33 -3.03
CA ASP A 113 -18.02 10.06 -3.56
C ASP A 113 -19.03 10.40 -2.45
N PHE A 114 -18.99 9.66 -1.33
CA PHE A 114 -19.86 9.84 -0.16
C PHE A 114 -19.18 10.55 1.01
N VAL A 115 -17.89 10.91 0.88
CA VAL A 115 -17.12 11.55 1.94
C VAL A 115 -17.41 13.05 1.98
N THR A 116 -18.01 13.52 3.07
CA THR A 116 -18.25 14.95 3.28
C THR A 116 -16.97 15.66 3.78
N SER A 117 -16.27 15.06 4.75
CA SER A 117 -15.02 15.60 5.28
C SER A 117 -14.18 14.54 5.99
N LYS A 118 -12.92 14.85 6.31
CA LYS A 118 -12.03 13.98 7.12
C LYS A 118 -12.56 13.67 8.53
N ARG A 119 -13.60 14.38 8.99
CA ARG A 119 -14.26 14.17 10.30
C ARG A 119 -15.69 13.66 10.16
N ASP A 120 -16.18 13.51 8.94
CA ASP A 120 -17.54 13.07 8.62
C ASP A 120 -17.52 12.20 7.36
N HIS A 121 -17.37 10.89 7.58
CA HIS A 121 -17.37 9.88 6.55
C HIS A 121 -17.75 8.52 7.14
N GLN A 122 -18.34 7.67 6.31
CA GLN A 122 -18.60 6.27 6.62
C GLN A 122 -17.30 5.46 6.79
N THR A 123 -17.43 4.23 7.28
CA THR A 123 -16.28 3.30 7.28
C THR A 123 -15.90 2.94 5.85
N ILE A 124 -14.62 3.08 5.51
CA ILE A 124 -14.06 2.71 4.21
C ILE A 124 -13.16 1.49 4.43
N LEU A 125 -13.58 0.33 3.93
CA LEU A 125 -12.82 -0.91 4.00
C LEU A 125 -12.55 -1.42 2.59
N GLN A 126 -11.28 -1.62 2.23
CA GLN A 126 -10.89 -2.11 0.92
C GLN A 126 -9.81 -3.19 1.06
N ILE A 127 -10.05 -4.35 0.45
CA ILE A 127 -9.05 -5.42 0.34
C ILE A 127 -8.32 -5.21 -0.98
N LEU A 128 -7.09 -4.72 -0.92
CA LEU A 128 -6.25 -4.42 -2.09
C LEU A 128 -5.61 -5.69 -2.67
N ILE A 129 -5.26 -6.62 -1.79
CA ILE A 129 -4.77 -7.96 -2.14
C ILE A 129 -5.51 -8.92 -1.22
N ASP A 130 -6.30 -9.83 -1.79
CA ASP A 130 -6.91 -10.92 -1.04
C ASP A 130 -6.00 -12.15 -1.15
N GLY A 131 -5.27 -12.48 -0.09
CA GLY A 131 -4.35 -13.64 -0.10
C GLY A 131 -5.06 -14.99 -0.21
N ARG A 132 -6.41 -15.02 -0.18
CA ARG A 132 -7.22 -16.21 -0.44
C ARG A 132 -7.57 -16.38 -1.92
N ASP A 133 -7.42 -15.32 -2.72
CA ASP A 133 -7.65 -15.37 -4.17
C ASP A 133 -6.47 -16.05 -4.86
N ILE A 134 -6.76 -17.07 -5.68
CA ILE A 134 -5.74 -17.79 -6.45
C ILE A 134 -4.99 -16.90 -7.45
N ASN A 135 -5.60 -15.76 -7.82
CA ASN A 135 -5.04 -14.81 -8.76
C ASN A 135 -4.19 -13.72 -8.05
N ALA A 136 -4.20 -13.67 -6.71
CA ALA A 136 -3.38 -12.75 -5.92
C ALA A 136 -1.94 -13.27 -5.80
N VAL A 137 -1.28 -13.37 -6.95
CA VAL A 137 0.09 -13.89 -7.06
C VAL A 137 1.06 -12.83 -7.56
N ASP A 138 2.33 -13.04 -7.23
CA ASP A 138 3.45 -12.24 -7.69
C ASP A 138 3.85 -12.60 -9.14
N ILE A 139 4.89 -11.96 -9.67
CA ILE A 139 5.36 -12.22 -11.05
C ILE A 139 5.94 -13.63 -11.27
N LYS A 140 6.21 -14.39 -10.20
CA LYS A 140 6.66 -15.79 -10.25
C LYS A 140 5.52 -16.79 -10.06
N GLY A 141 4.32 -16.31 -9.72
CA GLY A 141 3.16 -17.15 -9.41
C GLY A 141 3.05 -17.52 -7.93
N ASP A 142 3.88 -16.96 -7.05
CA ASP A 142 3.79 -17.21 -5.61
C ASP A 142 2.68 -16.34 -4.98
N PRO A 143 1.93 -16.84 -3.99
CA PRO A 143 0.88 -16.06 -3.33
C PRO A 143 1.42 -14.80 -2.65
N LEU A 144 0.64 -13.71 -2.73
CA LEU A 144 0.90 -12.45 -2.02
C LEU A 144 0.17 -12.43 -0.67
N PRO A 145 0.74 -11.77 0.36
CA PRO A 145 0.06 -11.62 1.63
C PRO A 145 -1.14 -10.69 1.49
N THR A 146 -2.14 -10.89 2.34
CA THR A 146 -3.37 -10.07 2.32
C THR A 146 -3.03 -8.63 2.70
N LEU A 147 -3.56 -7.67 1.94
CA LEU A 147 -3.38 -6.23 2.19
C LEU A 147 -4.74 -5.54 2.30
N VAL A 148 -5.04 -5.00 3.48
CA VAL A 148 -6.30 -4.36 3.80
C VAL A 148 -6.07 -2.89 4.13
N TYR A 149 -6.85 -2.02 3.50
CA TYR A 149 -6.99 -0.60 3.85
C TYR A 149 -8.27 -0.41 4.66
N LEU A 150 -8.17 0.28 5.80
CA LEU A 150 -9.28 0.63 6.67
C LEU A 150 -9.22 2.11 7.03
N ALA A 151 -10.29 2.85 6.78
CA ALA A 151 -10.58 4.10 7.45
C ALA A 151 -11.87 3.94 8.25
N ARG A 152 -11.76 3.96 9.58
CA ARG A 152 -12.91 3.84 10.49
C ARG A 152 -13.89 5.00 10.30
N GLU A 153 -15.17 4.76 10.51
CA GLU A 153 -16.17 5.83 10.51
C GLU A 153 -15.83 6.97 11.47
N LYS A 154 -16.10 8.20 11.02
CA LYS A 154 -16.00 9.41 11.81
C LYS A 154 -17.26 10.24 11.63
N ARG A 155 -17.74 10.78 12.74
CA ARG A 155 -18.90 11.66 12.80
C ARG A 155 -18.59 12.83 13.73
N PRO A 156 -18.94 14.08 13.38
CA PRO A 156 -18.62 15.25 14.20
C PRO A 156 -19.18 15.20 15.63
N GLN A 157 -20.27 14.46 15.84
CA GLN A 157 -20.96 14.33 17.13
C GLN A 157 -20.25 13.35 18.08
N TYR A 158 -19.28 12.57 17.59
CA TYR A 158 -18.64 11.51 18.37
C TYR A 158 -17.17 11.85 18.59
N HIS A 159 -16.78 11.89 19.87
CA HIS A 159 -15.38 12.04 20.23
C HIS A 159 -14.58 10.82 19.74
N HIS A 160 -13.43 11.08 19.12
CA HIS A 160 -12.56 10.02 18.63
C HIS A 160 -11.25 9.94 19.41
N HIS A 161 -10.83 8.73 19.77
CA HIS A 161 -9.62 8.50 20.58
C HIS A 161 -8.33 8.42 19.75
N PHE A 162 -8.27 9.11 18.60
CA PHE A 162 -7.12 9.16 17.69
C PHE A 162 -6.48 7.78 17.49
N LYS A 163 -5.22 7.61 17.86
CA LYS A 163 -4.46 6.36 17.73
C LYS A 163 -5.03 5.21 18.56
N ALA A 164 -5.52 5.47 19.77
CA ALA A 164 -6.15 4.44 20.60
C ALA A 164 -7.45 3.93 19.95
N GLY A 165 -8.25 4.85 19.38
CA GLY A 165 -9.46 4.49 18.64
C GLY A 165 -9.16 3.72 17.35
N ALA A 166 -8.12 4.13 16.62
CA ALA A 166 -7.69 3.45 15.39
C ALA A 166 -7.15 2.04 15.67
N MET A 167 -6.33 1.87 16.70
CA MET A 167 -5.77 0.56 17.06
C MET A 167 -6.82 -0.42 17.59
N ASN A 168 -7.80 0.04 18.37
CA ASN A 168 -8.83 -0.84 18.91
C ASN A 168 -9.89 -1.24 17.88
N ALA A 169 -9.97 -0.52 16.75
CA ALA A 169 -10.87 -0.84 15.65
C ALA A 169 -10.27 -1.83 14.64
N LEU A 170 -8.95 -2.04 14.69
CA LEU A 170 -8.21 -3.07 13.96
C LEU A 170 -8.26 -4.40 14.71
#